data_AF-A0A242CSS1-F1
#
_entry.id   AF-A0A242CSS1-F1
#
_cell.length_a   1.000
_cell.length_b   1.000
_cell.length_c   1.000
_cell.angle_alpha   90.00
_cell.angle_beta   90.00
_cell.angle_gamma   90.00
#
_symmetry.space_group_name_H-M   'P 1'
#
loop_
_entity.id
_entity.type
_entity.pdbx_description
1 polymer ?
#
loop_
_entity_poly.entity_id
_entity_poly.type
_entity_poly.pdbx_seq_one_letter_code
_entity_poly.pdbx_strand_id
1 'polypeptide(L)'
;MKTSIQHFLHSLPIPICGLILGTVSLGNLLYSEGMETVGNAFCTLGIFIMGLFLLKVCFTFKHTMSELQNPIVASVAPTFTMALMVISTVFERVIPDAVMNDLLWWGAIGLHFALMIYFVVVHILSLIHI
;
A
#
# COMPACT_ATOMS: atom_id res chain seq x y z
N MET A 1 -21.86 8.69 -19.75
CA MET A 1 -20.38 8.56 -19.88
C MET A 1 -19.71 8.17 -18.54
N LYS A 2 -20.33 7.29 -17.71
CA LYS A 2 -19.81 6.87 -16.39
C LYS A 2 -19.10 5.51 -16.40
N THR A 3 -19.03 4.83 -17.53
CA THR A 3 -18.79 3.38 -17.59
C THR A 3 -17.33 2.96 -17.88
N SER A 4 -16.48 3.84 -18.42
CA SER A 4 -15.12 3.42 -18.85
C SER A 4 -14.10 3.42 -17.70
N ILE A 5 -14.12 4.46 -16.86
CA ILE A 5 -13.20 4.60 -15.73
C ILE A 5 -13.49 3.54 -14.64
N GLN A 6 -14.76 3.23 -14.39
CA GLN A 6 -15.13 2.22 -13.39
C GLN A 6 -14.72 0.81 -13.81
N HIS A 7 -14.77 0.47 -15.10
CA HIS A 7 -14.34 -0.83 -15.60
C HIS A 7 -12.82 -0.99 -15.54
N PHE A 8 -12.08 0.08 -15.85
CA PHE A 8 -10.61 0.11 -15.73
C PHE A 8 -10.17 0.04 -14.26
N LEU A 9 -10.89 0.72 -13.36
CA LEU A 9 -10.70 0.59 -11.91
C LEU A 9 -11.05 -0.85 -11.46
N HIS A 10 -12.11 -1.49 -11.93
CA HIS A 10 -12.39 -2.89 -11.59
C HIS A 10 -11.31 -3.87 -12.06
N SER A 11 -10.71 -3.63 -13.22
CA SER A 11 -9.64 -4.46 -13.77
C SER A 11 -8.27 -4.23 -13.14
N LEU A 12 -8.07 -3.15 -12.36
CA LEU A 12 -6.81 -2.88 -11.69
C LEU A 12 -6.67 -3.82 -10.48
N PRO A 13 -5.80 -4.84 -10.55
CA PRO A 13 -5.67 -5.82 -9.48
C PRO A 13 -5.16 -5.13 -8.22
N ILE A 14 -5.74 -5.44 -7.06
CA ILE A 14 -5.21 -5.07 -5.74
C ILE A 14 -3.69 -5.38 -5.60
N PRO A 15 -3.13 -6.42 -6.24
CA PRO A 15 -1.69 -6.64 -6.39
C PRO A 15 -0.82 -5.46 -6.87
N ILE A 16 -1.38 -4.39 -7.44
CA ILE A 16 -0.62 -3.18 -7.80
C ILE A 16 0.06 -2.53 -6.60
N CYS A 17 -0.43 -2.78 -5.38
CA CYS A 17 0.26 -2.39 -4.14
C CYS A 17 1.71 -2.91 -4.09
N GLY A 18 1.95 -4.14 -4.58
CA GLY A 18 3.29 -4.71 -4.65
C GLY A 18 4.19 -3.99 -5.65
N LEU A 19 3.64 -3.57 -6.79
CA LEU A 19 4.39 -2.76 -7.77
C LEU A 19 4.75 -1.37 -7.19
N ILE A 20 3.80 -0.73 -6.50
CA ILE A 20 4.03 0.55 -5.81
C ILE A 20 5.12 0.39 -4.76
N LEU A 21 5.01 -0.62 -3.88
CA LEU A 21 6.01 -0.91 -2.85
C LEU A 21 7.40 -1.12 -3.47
N GLY A 22 7.49 -1.93 -4.52
CA GLY A 22 8.75 -2.18 -5.22
C GLY A 22 9.34 -0.93 -5.84
N THR A 23 8.51 -0.07 -6.45
CA THR A 23 8.94 1.19 -7.07
C THR A 23 9.46 2.18 -6.04
N VAL A 24 8.74 2.36 -4.92
CA VAL A 24 9.15 3.27 -3.84
C VAL A 24 10.41 2.73 -3.16
N SER A 25 10.47 1.43 -2.85
CA SER A 25 11.63 0.82 -2.21
C SER A 25 12.87 0.89 -3.11
N LEU A 26 12.71 0.68 -4.41
CA LEU A 26 13.79 0.83 -5.38
C LEU A 26 14.27 2.28 -5.46
N GLY A 27 13.34 3.25 -5.48
CA GLY A 27 13.67 4.67 -5.44
C GLY A 27 14.45 5.07 -4.17
N ASN A 28 14.03 4.56 -3.01
CA ASN A 28 14.74 4.79 -1.74
C ASN A 28 16.14 4.17 -1.73
N LEU A 29 16.30 2.98 -2.33
CA LEU A 29 17.60 2.30 -2.46
C LEU A 29 18.53 3.03 -3.43
N LEU A 30 18.05 3.43 -4.60
CA LEU A 30 18.80 4.24 -5.58
C LEU A 30 19.27 5.57 -4.98
N TYR A 31 18.43 6.20 -4.17
CA TYR A 31 18.82 7.39 -3.42
C TYR A 31 19.96 7.07 -2.44
N SER A 32 19.91 5.92 -1.74
CA SER A 32 20.96 5.48 -0.82
C SER A 32 22.28 5.15 -1.51
N GLU A 33 22.25 4.68 -2.76
CA GLU A 33 23.41 4.39 -3.60
C GLU A 33 24.05 5.65 -4.22
N GLY A 34 23.53 6.85 -3.90
CA GLY A 34 24.06 8.13 -4.39
C GLY A 34 23.44 8.64 -5.70
N MET A 35 22.42 7.95 -6.24
CA MET A 35 21.64 8.40 -7.40
C MET A 35 20.38 9.17 -6.96
N GLU A 36 20.56 10.25 -6.20
CA GLU A 36 19.47 10.99 -5.54
C GLU A 36 18.37 11.46 -6.49
N THR A 37 18.73 11.97 -7.68
CA THR A 37 17.76 12.46 -8.68
C THR A 37 16.88 11.36 -9.24
N VAL A 38 17.46 10.20 -9.56
CA VAL A 38 16.73 9.04 -10.08
C VAL A 38 15.89 8.41 -8.96
N GLY A 39 16.47 8.23 -7.78
CA GLY A 39 15.77 7.69 -6.62
C GLY A 39 14.55 8.52 -6.22
N ASN A 40 14.68 9.85 -6.21
CA ASN A 40 13.58 10.76 -5.92
C ASN A 40 12.49 10.73 -7.01
N ALA A 41 12.86 10.59 -8.29
CA ALA A 41 11.90 10.44 -9.37
C ALA A 41 11.06 9.16 -9.23
N PHE A 42 11.70 8.03 -8.92
CA PHE A 42 11.02 6.75 -8.66
C PHE A 42 10.13 6.81 -7.41
N CYS A 43 10.61 7.41 -6.32
CA CYS A 43 9.78 7.61 -5.12
C CYS A 43 8.56 8.48 -5.41
N THR A 44 8.74 9.60 -6.12
CA THR A 44 7.63 10.51 -6.47
C THR A 44 6.60 9.81 -7.37
N LEU A 45 7.05 9.03 -8.35
CA LEU A 45 6.17 8.20 -9.18
C LEU A 45 5.40 7.18 -8.36
N GLY A 46 6.07 6.46 -7.46
CA GLY A 46 5.44 5.48 -6.58
C GLY A 46 4.40 6.11 -5.65
N ILE A 47 4.71 7.26 -5.06
CA ILE A 47 3.78 8.03 -4.21
C ILE A 47 2.56 8.50 -5.02
N PHE A 48 2.78 8.98 -6.25
CA PHE A 48 1.69 9.43 -7.12
C PHE A 48 0.74 8.27 -7.47
N ILE A 49 1.29 7.11 -7.83
CA ILE A 49 0.51 5.90 -8.13
C ILE A 49 -0.21 5.41 -6.86
N MET A 50 0.44 5.50 -5.70
CA MET A 50 -0.16 5.16 -4.40
C MET A 50 -1.38 6.04 -4.09
N GLY A 51 -1.29 7.35 -4.32
CA GLY A 51 -2.41 8.27 -4.12
C GLY A 51 -3.61 7.95 -5.01
N LEU A 52 -3.37 7.63 -6.29
CA LEU A 52 -4.39 7.15 -7.23
C LEU A 52 -5.04 5.84 -6.76
N PHE A 53 -4.22 4.90 -6.28
CA PHE A 53 -4.69 3.62 -5.76
C PHE A 53 -5.52 3.79 -4.48
N LEU A 54 -5.07 4.64 -3.55
CA LEU A 54 -5.78 5.01 -2.32
C LEU A 54 -7.15 5.62 -2.63
N LEU A 55 -7.21 6.55 -3.58
CA LEU A 55 -8.45 7.21 -3.97
C LEU A 55 -9.45 6.20 -4.54
N LYS A 56 -8.97 5.28 -5.38
CA LYS A 56 -9.77 4.16 -5.88
C LYS A 56 -10.29 3.28 -4.72
N VAL A 57 -9.40 2.83 -3.83
CA VAL A 57 -9.79 1.95 -2.71
C VAL A 57 -10.79 2.65 -1.79
N CYS A 58 -10.64 3.95 -1.54
CA CYS A 58 -11.58 4.74 -0.75
C CYS A 58 -12.97 4.80 -1.41
N PHE A 59 -13.05 5.01 -2.73
CA PHE A 59 -14.33 4.99 -3.46
C PHE A 59 -14.94 3.59 -3.58
N THR A 60 -14.10 2.56 -3.61
CA THR A 60 -14.48 1.16 -3.80
C THR A 60 -14.46 0.37 -2.48
N PHE A 61 -14.45 1.04 -1.32
CA PHE A 61 -14.23 0.41 -0.01
C PHE A 61 -15.20 -0.75 0.28
N LYS A 62 -16.49 -0.59 -0.04
CA LYS A 62 -17.50 -1.67 0.11
C LYS A 62 -17.17 -2.90 -0.74
N HIS A 63 -16.66 -2.69 -1.95
CA HIS A 63 -16.28 -3.78 -2.85
C HIS A 63 -14.91 -4.35 -2.47
N THR A 64 -13.96 -3.52 -2.02
CA THR A 64 -12.67 -3.97 -1.48
C THR A 64 -12.85 -4.87 -0.26
N MET A 65 -13.83 -4.59 0.60
CA MET A 65 -14.18 -5.46 1.73
C MET A 65 -14.74 -6.81 1.28
N SER A 66 -15.55 -6.82 0.21
CA SER A 66 -16.05 -8.05 -0.42
C SER A 66 -14.92 -8.83 -1.11
N GLU A 67 -13.98 -8.13 -1.75
CA GLU A 67 -12.81 -8.72 -2.39
C GLU A 67 -11.84 -9.30 -1.35
N LEU A 68 -11.76 -8.69 -0.15
CA LEU A 68 -10.98 -9.20 0.98
C LEU A 68 -11.46 -10.55 1.50
N GLN A 69 -12.67 -11.01 1.11
CA GLN A 69 -13.07 -12.40 1.38
C GLN A 69 -12.26 -13.40 0.56
N ASN A 70 -11.74 -12.99 -0.61
CA ASN A 70 -10.86 -13.83 -1.41
C ASN A 70 -9.46 -13.93 -0.75
N PRO A 71 -8.98 -15.14 -0.44
CA PRO A 71 -7.67 -15.35 0.22
C PRO A 71 -6.50 -14.72 -0.55
N ILE A 72 -6.58 -14.71 -1.88
CA ILE A 72 -5.54 -14.13 -2.75
C ILE A 72 -5.43 -12.62 -2.51
N VAL A 73 -6.55 -11.91 -2.45
CA VAL A 73 -6.61 -10.47 -2.26
C VAL A 73 -6.27 -10.09 -0.82
N ALA A 74 -6.75 -10.89 0.14
CA ALA A 74 -6.45 -10.68 1.55
C ALA A 74 -4.94 -10.79 1.84
N SER A 75 -4.23 -11.66 1.12
CA SER A 75 -2.77 -11.83 1.24
C SER A 75 -1.97 -10.62 0.74
N VAL A 76 -2.49 -9.86 -0.24
CA VAL A 76 -1.84 -8.63 -0.74
C VAL A 76 -2.29 -7.36 -0.01
N ALA A 77 -3.36 -7.39 0.79
CA ALA A 77 -3.78 -6.23 1.58
C ALA A 77 -2.70 -5.69 2.55
N PRO A 78 -1.88 -6.52 3.23
CA PRO A 78 -0.76 -6.03 4.04
C PRO A 78 0.30 -5.27 3.24
N THR A 79 0.50 -5.59 1.95
CA THR A 79 1.49 -4.90 1.11
C THR A 79 1.13 -3.44 0.87
N PHE A 80 -0.16 -3.10 0.90
CA PHE A 80 -0.63 -1.72 0.88
C PHE A 80 -0.13 -0.94 2.10
N THR A 81 -0.34 -1.48 3.30
CA THR A 81 0.16 -0.84 4.53
C THR A 81 1.68 -0.76 4.58
N MET A 82 2.40 -1.74 4.02
CA MET A 82 3.85 -1.66 3.89
C MET A 82 4.30 -0.55 2.94
N ALA A 83 3.63 -0.38 1.79
CA ALA A 83 3.95 0.70 0.87
C ALA A 83 3.74 2.08 1.53
N LEU A 84 2.69 2.22 2.36
CA LEU A 84 2.44 3.45 3.11
C LEU A 84 3.56 3.73 4.14
N MET A 85 4.04 2.69 4.84
CA MET A 85 5.17 2.82 5.77
C MET A 85 6.45 3.27 5.05
N VAL A 86 6.80 2.66 3.92
CA VAL A 86 8.00 3.06 3.15
C VAL A 86 7.87 4.50 2.67
N ILE A 87 6.71 4.92 2.17
CA ILE A 87 6.46 6.31 1.78
C ILE A 87 6.66 7.26 2.97
N SER A 88 6.21 6.89 4.17
CA SER A 88 6.44 7.68 5.38
C SER A 88 7.93 7.87 5.66
N THR A 89 8.74 6.80 5.55
CA THR A 89 10.19 6.87 5.77
C THR A 89 10.90 7.73 4.72
N VAL A 90 10.43 7.69 3.46
CA VAL A 90 10.93 8.58 2.40
C VAL A 90 10.57 10.03 2.70
N PHE A 91 9.37 10.30 3.19
CA PHE A 91 8.95 11.63 3.62
C PHE A 91 9.78 12.16 4.79
N GLU A 92 10.09 11.30 5.77
CA GLU A 92 10.95 11.62 6.91
C GLU A 92 12.36 12.01 6.46
N ARG A 93 12.87 11.31 5.44
CA ARG A 93 14.16 11.61 4.83
C ARG A 93 14.22 13.00 4.20
N VAL A 94 13.07 13.52 3.73
CA VAL A 94 12.96 14.86 3.14
C VAL A 94 12.64 15.93 4.21
N ILE A 95 11.90 15.58 5.26
CA ILE A 95 11.50 16.49 6.35
C ILE A 95 11.76 15.81 7.72
N PRO A 96 12.97 15.96 8.29
CA PRO A 96 13.41 15.16 9.45
C PRO A 96 12.77 15.48 10.82
N ASP A 97 11.81 16.41 10.93
CA ASP A 97 11.31 16.89 12.25
C ASP A 97 9.77 16.99 12.36
N ALA A 98 9.04 16.24 11.54
CA ALA A 98 7.58 16.23 11.64
C ALA A 98 7.12 15.18 12.68
N VAL A 99 6.72 15.63 13.87
CA VAL A 99 6.02 14.80 14.90
C VAL A 99 4.80 14.07 14.31
N MET A 100 4.24 14.60 13.21
CA MET A 100 3.17 13.96 12.45
C MET A 100 3.60 12.66 11.74
N ASN A 101 4.88 12.54 11.39
CA ASN A 101 5.43 11.40 10.66
C ASN A 101 5.55 10.17 11.56
N ASP A 102 6.04 10.35 12.80
CA ASP A 102 6.05 9.30 13.82
C ASP A 102 4.64 8.76 14.10
N LEU A 103 3.66 9.65 14.23
CA LEU A 103 2.27 9.26 14.49
C LEU A 103 1.68 8.47 13.30
N LEU A 104 1.98 8.90 12.07
CA LEU A 104 1.57 8.20 10.85
C LEU A 104 2.21 6.81 10.76
N TRP A 105 3.49 6.71 11.12
CA TRP A 105 4.25 5.46 11.11
C TRP A 105 3.74 4.45 12.16
N TRP A 106 3.57 4.89 13.41
CA TRP A 106 2.97 4.06 14.47
C TRP A 106 1.53 3.64 14.12
N GLY A 107 0.74 4.53 13.52
CA GLY A 107 -0.60 4.22 13.03
C GLY A 107 -0.58 3.18 11.90
N ALA A 108 0.36 3.29 10.97
CA ALA A 108 0.53 2.33 9.87
C ALA A 108 0.95 0.94 10.39
N ILE A 109 1.82 0.87 11.40
CA ILE A 109 2.19 -0.38 12.06
C ILE A 109 0.99 -1.03 12.76
N GLY A 110 0.22 -0.25 13.53
CA GLY A 110 -0.98 -0.76 14.18
C GLY A 110 -1.99 -1.33 13.19
N LEU A 111 -2.22 -0.62 12.09
CA LEU A 111 -3.11 -1.07 11.01
C LEU A 111 -2.56 -2.31 10.31
N HIS A 112 -1.25 -2.39 10.09
CA HIS A 112 -0.59 -3.55 9.50
C HIS A 112 -0.77 -4.81 10.37
N PHE A 113 -0.54 -4.70 11.68
CA PHE A 113 -0.75 -5.81 12.62
C PHE A 113 -2.23 -6.22 12.68
N ALA A 114 -3.16 -5.27 12.71
CA ALA A 114 -4.59 -5.57 12.71
C ALA A 114 -5.00 -6.34 11.44
N LEU A 115 -4.51 -5.93 10.26
CA LEU A 115 -4.76 -6.62 8.99
C LEU A 115 -4.11 -8.00 8.95
N MET A 116 -2.90 -8.14 9.47
CA MET A 116 -2.21 -9.44 9.59
C MET A 116 -2.97 -10.41 10.48
N ILE A 117 -3.42 -9.96 11.66
CA ILE A 117 -4.22 -10.80 12.57
C ILE A 117 -5.55 -11.18 11.91
N TYR A 118 -6.23 -10.25 11.25
CA TYR A 118 -7.47 -10.53 10.52
C TYR A 118 -7.26 -11.59 9.43
N PHE A 119 -6.19 -11.45 8.62
CA PHE A 119 -5.84 -12.42 7.60
C PHE A 119 -5.58 -13.82 8.18
N VAL A 120 -4.80 -13.91 9.26
CA VAL A 120 -4.49 -15.19 9.91
C VAL A 120 -5.74 -15.83 10.50
N VAL A 121 -6.60 -15.06 11.18
CA VAL A 121 -7.81 -15.60 11.82
C VAL A 121 -8.86 -16.00 10.79
N VAL A 122 -9.11 -15.17 9.77
CA VAL A 122 -10.18 -15.42 8.79
C VAL A 122 -9.75 -16.45 7.75
N HIS A 123 -8.53 -16.39 7.22
CA HIS A 123 -8.11 -17.28 6.13
C HIS A 123 -7.35 -18.51 6.59
N ILE A 124 -6.43 -18.41 7.54
CA ILE A 124 -5.66 -19.58 8.02
C ILE A 124 -6.47 -20.41 9.01
N LEU A 125 -7.13 -19.80 10.00
CA LEU A 125 -7.87 -20.56 11.00
C LEU A 125 -9.12 -21.25 10.39
N SER A 126 -9.77 -20.63 9.41
CA SER A 126 -10.86 -21.27 8.66
C SER A 126 -10.39 -22.43 7.79
N LEU A 127 -9.12 -22.47 7.38
CA LEU A 127 -8.55 -23.57 6.60
C LEU A 127 -8.17 -24.77 7.47
N ILE A 128 -7.86 -24.55 8.76
CA ILE A 128 -7.38 -25.60 9.68
C ILE A 128 -8.52 -26.38 10.37
N HIS A 129 -9.76 -25.92 10.24
CA HIS A 129 -10.97 -26.52 10.84
C HIS A 129 -11.85 -27.29 9.82
N ILE A 130 -11.29 -27.62 8.65
CA ILE A 130 -11.87 -28.51 7.63
C ILE A 130 -11.06 -29.80 7.59
#